data_AF-A0A2U3I1X4-F1
#
_entry.id   AF-A0A2U3I1X4-F1
#
_cell.length_a   1.000
_cell.length_b   1.000
_cell.length_c   1.000
_cell.angle_alpha   90.00
_cell.angle_beta   90.00
_cell.angle_gamma   90.00
#
_symmetry.space_group_name_H-M   'P 1'
#
loop_
_entity.id
_entity.type
_entity.pdbx_description
1 polymer ?
#
loop_
_entity_poly.entity_id
_entity_poly.type
_entity_poly.pdbx_seq_one_letter_code
_entity_poly.pdbx_strand_id
1 'polypeptide(L)'
;MHRRLVMVALFALCAGSTVARAQGVSDGQGKTREEARRELEQAWREGELPFRRREYPPTPESKKRNKERYERTHPEERGAEPKESSHRPMT
;
A
#
# COMPACT_ATOMS: atom_id res chain seq x y z
N MET A 1 44.79 -18.32 5.05
CA MET A 1 44.76 -18.55 3.58
C MET A 1 43.38 -18.17 3.05
N HIS A 2 42.97 -16.91 3.17
CA HIS A 2 43.35 -15.82 2.25
C HIS A 2 43.04 -16.09 0.77
N ARG A 3 41.94 -16.77 0.46
CA ARG A 3 41.42 -16.73 -0.90
C ARG A 3 39.91 -16.58 -0.87
N ARG A 4 39.50 -15.31 -0.90
CA ARG A 4 38.35 -14.82 -1.66
C ARG A 4 37.01 -15.01 -0.94
N LEU A 5 36.58 -14.21 0.03
CA LEU A 5 36.86 -12.78 0.26
C LEU A 5 36.80 -11.89 -1.00
N VAL A 6 36.34 -12.44 -2.14
CA VAL A 6 36.16 -11.72 -3.42
C VAL A 6 34.78 -11.98 -4.05
N MET A 7 34.02 -12.99 -3.61
CA MET A 7 32.71 -13.33 -4.19
C MET A 7 31.48 -13.02 -3.32
N VAL A 8 31.60 -12.09 -2.37
CA VAL A 8 30.41 -11.40 -1.82
C VAL A 8 30.53 -9.88 -2.02
N ALA A 9 31.66 -9.40 -2.58
CA ALA A 9 31.86 -8.01 -2.97
C ALA A 9 31.13 -7.62 -4.28
N LEU A 10 30.24 -8.47 -4.81
CA LEU A 10 29.51 -8.21 -6.05
C LEU A 10 28.00 -8.51 -5.94
N PHE A 11 27.40 -8.13 -4.81
CA PHE A 11 25.97 -7.79 -4.79
C PHE A 11 25.76 -6.37 -4.25
N ALA A 12 26.72 -5.50 -4.59
CA ALA A 12 26.64 -4.07 -4.43
C ALA A 12 25.96 -3.46 -5.66
N LEU A 13 24.66 -3.71 -5.90
CA LEU A 13 23.83 -2.83 -6.75
C LEU A 13 22.33 -3.14 -6.66
N CYS A 14 21.74 -3.02 -5.47
CA CYS A 14 20.31 -2.75 -5.32
C CYS A 14 20.17 -1.65 -4.26
N ALA A 15 20.73 -0.48 -4.58
CA ALA A 15 20.46 0.75 -3.86
C ALA A 15 19.09 1.28 -4.32
N GLY A 16 18.20 1.49 -3.35
CA GLY A 16 16.90 2.14 -3.52
C GLY A 16 15.75 1.18 -3.20
N SER A 17 15.00 1.28 -2.11
CA SER A 17 14.85 2.37 -1.15
C SER A 17 14.28 1.77 0.13
N THR A 18 14.98 1.90 1.26
CA THR A 18 14.37 1.71 2.58
C THR A 18 13.48 2.92 2.85
N VAL A 19 12.23 2.90 2.37
CA VAL A 19 11.23 3.82 2.93
C VAL A 19 10.80 3.23 4.27
N ALA A 20 11.56 3.53 5.30
CA ALA A 20 11.03 3.55 6.65
C ALA A 20 9.95 4.64 6.66
N ARG A 21 8.69 4.25 6.44
CA ARG A 21 7.55 5.16 6.56
C ARG A 21 7.37 5.46 8.05
N ALA A 22 8.13 6.43 8.55
CA ALA A 22 7.86 7.06 9.83
C ALA A 22 6.51 7.78 9.70
N GLN A 23 5.44 7.10 10.10
CA GLN A 23 4.12 7.72 10.23
C GLN A 23 4.06 8.39 11.59
N GLY A 24 4.45 9.66 11.66
CA GLY A 24 4.38 10.38 12.92
C GLY A 24 4.75 11.84 12.73
N VAL A 25 3.73 12.69 12.83
CA VAL A 25 3.75 14.16 12.76
C VAL A 25 3.72 14.71 11.32
N SER A 26 2.51 14.98 10.84
CA SER A 26 2.28 15.91 9.73
C SER A 26 2.57 17.32 10.25
N ASP A 27 3.66 17.93 9.81
CA ASP A 27 3.94 19.35 10.04
C ASP A 27 2.82 20.22 9.43
N GLY A 28 1.91 20.70 10.28
CA GLY A 28 1.00 21.83 10.04
C GLY A 28 -0.17 21.65 9.06
N GLN A 29 -0.02 20.86 8.00
CA GLN A 29 -1.10 20.59 7.03
C GLN A 29 -1.51 19.12 7.09
N GLY A 30 -2.73 18.87 7.57
CA GLY A 30 -3.37 17.56 7.46
C GLY A 30 -3.60 17.18 5.98
N LYS A 31 -3.81 15.89 5.73
CA LYS A 31 -4.14 15.39 4.39
C LYS A 31 -5.33 16.13 3.81
N THR A 32 -5.26 16.47 2.53
CA THR A 32 -6.43 16.92 1.78
C THR A 32 -7.46 15.79 1.72
N ARG A 33 -8.73 16.14 1.45
CA ARG A 33 -9.78 15.14 1.32
C ARG A 33 -9.47 14.15 0.20
N GLU A 34 -8.88 14.64 -0.87
CA GLU A 34 -8.48 13.88 -2.05
C GLU A 34 -7.39 12.87 -1.70
N GLU A 35 -6.37 13.30 -0.95
CA GLU A 35 -5.31 12.41 -0.45
C GLU A 35 -5.87 11.32 0.47
N ALA A 36 -6.74 11.68 1.40
CA ALA A 36 -7.37 10.73 2.31
C ALA A 36 -8.20 9.68 1.54
N ARG A 37 -8.93 10.10 0.50
CA ARG A 37 -9.69 9.17 -0.35
C ARG A 37 -8.78 8.21 -1.12
N ARG A 38 -7.70 8.72 -1.72
CA ARG A 38 -6.72 7.87 -2.43
C ARG A 38 -6.10 6.83 -1.53
N GLU A 39 -5.72 7.21 -0.31
CA GLU A 39 -5.17 6.26 0.66
C GLU A 39 -6.21 5.22 1.13
N LEU A 40 -7.46 5.63 1.32
CA LEU A 40 -8.54 4.70 1.69
C LEU A 40 -8.82 3.68 0.59
N GLU A 41 -8.88 4.11 -0.67
CA GLU A 41 -9.03 3.22 -1.83
C GLU A 41 -7.87 2.21 -1.91
N GLN A 42 -6.64 2.68 -1.68
CA GLN A 42 -5.47 1.80 -1.62
C GLN A 42 -5.57 0.78 -0.46
N ALA A 43 -5.95 1.23 0.73
CA ALA A 43 -6.08 0.36 1.90
C ALA A 43 -7.15 -0.73 1.70
N TRP A 44 -8.22 -0.43 0.96
CA TRP A 44 -9.22 -1.43 0.55
C TRP A 44 -8.64 -2.46 -0.42
N ARG A 45 -7.92 -2.02 -1.46
CA ARG A 45 -7.24 -2.91 -2.43
C ARG A 45 -6.21 -3.82 -1.77
N GLU A 46 -5.49 -3.31 -0.78
CA GLU A 46 -4.48 -4.07 -0.03
C GLU A 46 -5.10 -5.02 1.01
N GLY A 47 -6.40 -4.90 1.29
CA GLY A 47 -7.09 -5.70 2.31
C GLY A 47 -6.82 -5.25 3.75
N GLU A 48 -6.22 -4.07 3.94
CA GLU A 48 -5.93 -3.48 5.25
C GLU A 48 -7.21 -3.14 6.03
N LEU A 49 -8.30 -2.82 5.33
CA LEU A 49 -9.57 -2.48 5.97
C LEU A 49 -10.47 -3.71 6.14
N PRO A 50 -10.93 -4.00 7.38
CA PRO A 50 -11.92 -5.06 7.61
C PRO A 50 -13.31 -4.62 7.17
N PHE A 51 -14.09 -5.55 6.62
CA PHE A 51 -15.48 -5.30 6.20
C PHE A 51 -16.46 -5.17 7.38
N ARG A 52 -16.04 -5.57 8.60
CA ARG A 52 -16.87 -5.55 9.81
C ARG A 52 -16.06 -4.95 10.96
N ARG A 53 -16.67 -4.01 11.72
CA ARG A 53 -15.98 -3.30 12.81
C ARG A 53 -15.30 -4.22 13.85
N ARG A 54 -15.91 -5.37 14.16
CA ARG A 54 -15.38 -6.32 15.16
C ARG A 54 -14.12 -7.09 14.71
N GLU A 55 -13.77 -7.01 13.43
CA GLU A 55 -12.60 -7.66 12.84
C GLU A 55 -11.37 -6.75 12.85
N TYR A 56 -11.43 -5.65 13.61
CA TYR A 56 -10.32 -4.75 13.86
C TYR A 56 -9.67 -5.04 15.23
N PRO A 57 -8.33 -5.02 15.33
CA PRO A 57 -7.37 -4.85 14.24
C PRO A 57 -7.27 -6.12 13.36
N PRO A 58 -7.04 -5.98 12.04
CA PRO A 58 -7.00 -7.11 11.14
C PRO A 58 -5.73 -7.96 11.37
N THR A 59 -5.93 -9.28 11.50
CA THR A 59 -4.84 -10.26 11.45
C THR A 59 -4.32 -10.44 10.02
N PRO A 60 -3.09 -10.95 9.81
CA PRO A 60 -2.57 -11.20 8.46
C PRO A 60 -3.48 -12.11 7.61
N GLU A 61 -4.08 -13.12 8.22
CA GLU A 61 -5.04 -13.99 7.55
C GLU A 61 -6.31 -13.23 7.16
N SER A 62 -6.81 -12.35 8.02
CA SER A 62 -7.98 -11.53 7.72
C SER A 62 -7.72 -10.53 6.58
N LYS A 63 -6.51 -9.96 6.50
CA LYS A 63 -6.11 -9.08 5.39
C LYS A 63 -6.17 -9.79 4.04
N LYS A 64 -5.66 -11.03 3.99
CA LYS A 64 -5.74 -11.87 2.79
C LYS A 64 -7.20 -12.08 2.36
N ARG A 65 -8.07 -12.49 3.30
CA ARG A 65 -9.51 -12.68 3.00
C ARG A 65 -10.21 -11.38 2.61
N ASN A 66 -9.83 -10.24 3.20
CA ASN A 66 -10.37 -8.92 2.85
C ASN A 66 -10.01 -8.58 1.40
N LYS A 67 -8.76 -8.78 1.01
CA LYS A 67 -8.28 -8.58 -0.36
C LYS A 67 -9.02 -9.46 -1.37
N GLU A 68 -9.14 -10.76 -1.08
CA GLU A 68 -9.91 -11.70 -1.93
C GLU A 68 -11.38 -11.30 -2.06
N ARG A 69 -11.99 -10.83 -0.97
CA ARG A 69 -13.37 -10.33 -0.99
C ARG A 69 -13.47 -9.06 -1.85
N TYR A 70 -12.55 -8.12 -1.69
CA TYR A 70 -12.48 -6.89 -2.46
C TYR A 70 -12.35 -7.18 -3.97
N GLU A 71 -11.46 -8.09 -4.36
CA GLU A 71 -11.25 -8.51 -5.76
C GLU A 71 -12.47 -9.22 -6.38
N ARG A 72 -13.33 -9.83 -5.57
CA ARG A 72 -14.59 -10.41 -6.02
C ARG A 72 -15.68 -9.36 -6.21
N THR A 73 -15.70 -8.32 -5.39
CA THR A 73 -16.71 -7.25 -5.48
C THR A 73 -16.34 -6.14 -6.46
N HIS A 74 -15.06 -6.02 -6.84
CA HIS A 74 -14.53 -5.03 -7.80
C HIS A 74 -13.84 -5.75 -8.98
N PRO A 75 -14.59 -6.54 -9.78
CA PRO A 75 -14.02 -7.27 -10.91
C PRO A 75 -13.41 -6.35 -11.99
N GLU A 76 -13.88 -5.11 -12.12
CA GLU A 76 -13.38 -4.08 -13.04
C GLU A 76 -12.01 -3.53 -12.66
N GLU A 77 -11.62 -3.66 -11.39
CA GLU A 77 -10.29 -3.25 -10.91
C GLU A 77 -9.23 -4.32 -11.12
N ARG A 78 -9.63 -5.55 -11.46
CA ARG A 78 -8.74 -6.68 -11.73
C ARG A 78 -7.99 -6.46 -13.05
N GLY A 79 -6.89 -5.73 -12.98
CA GLY A 79 -6.08 -5.35 -14.14
C GLY A 79 -6.28 -3.91 -14.61
N ALA A 80 -7.05 -3.11 -13.88
CA ALA A 80 -7.06 -1.67 -14.06
C ALA A 80 -5.76 -1.08 -13.53
N GLU A 81 -5.02 -0.37 -14.39
CA GLU A 81 -3.98 0.54 -13.89
C GLU A 81 -4.60 1.57 -12.93
N PRO A 82 -3.85 2.07 -11.93
CA PRO A 82 -4.36 3.03 -10.96
C PRO A 82 -5.05 4.16 -11.70
N LYS A 83 -6.39 4.18 -11.65
CA LYS A 83 -7.17 5.23 -12.29
C LYS A 83 -6.80 6.49 -11.53
N GLU A 84 -5.93 7.32 -12.08
CA GLU A 84 -5.76 8.67 -11.61
C GLU A 84 -7.17 9.28 -11.65
N SER A 85 -7.71 9.56 -10.46
CA SER A 85 -9.12 9.89 -10.23
C SER A 85 -9.56 10.93 -11.25
N SER A 86 -10.32 10.51 -12.27
CA SER A 86 -10.93 11.39 -13.27
C SER A 86 -11.97 12.24 -12.55
N HIS A 87 -11.50 13.35 -11.99
CA HIS A 87 -12.30 14.27 -11.21
C HIS A 87 -12.96 15.25 -12.17
N ARG A 88 -14.27 15.11 -12.39
CA ARG A 88 -15.04 16.16 -13.05
C ARG A 88 -15.21 17.29 -12.03
N PRO A 89 -14.67 18.50 -12.26
CA PRO A 89 -14.77 19.59 -11.30
C PRO A 89 -16.25 19.94 -11.10
N MET A 90 -16.70 19.98 -9.85
CA MET A 90 -18.00 20.55 -9.52
C MET A 90 -17.86 22.07 -9.56
N THR A 91 -18.23 22.65 -10.70
CA THR A 91 -18.45 24.10 -10.88
C THR A 91 -19.81 24.49 -10.35
#